data_AF-A0A943TGZ5-F1
#
_entry.id   AF-A0A943TGZ5-F1
#
_cell.length_a   1.000
_cell.length_b   1.000
_cell.length_c   1.000
_cell.angle_alpha   90.00
_cell.angle_beta   90.00
_cell.angle_gamma   90.00
#
_symmetry.space_group_name_H-M   'P 1'
#
loop_
_entity.id
_entity.type
_entity.pdbx_description
1 polymer ?
#
loop_
_entity_poly.entity_id
_entity_poly.type
_entity_poly.pdbx_seq_one_letter_code
_entity_poly.pdbx_strand_id
1 'polypeptide(L)'
;MKKTITEVETAIENRIAELEEEYELDIYDRNDIREEEYQKAGWRHDPFPEELEEKDEEEEEDWHYHSMEERLNEVGMSMRDFF
;
A
#
# COMPACT_ATOMS: atom_id res chain seq x y z
N MET A 1 5.48 17.98 21.56
CA MET A 1 4.14 17.46 21.91
C MET A 1 3.57 16.86 20.65
N LYS A 2 3.01 15.65 20.69
CA LYS A 2 2.34 15.09 19.50
C LYS A 2 1.08 15.92 19.24
N LYS A 3 0.87 16.34 17.99
CA LYS A 3 -0.40 16.97 17.59
C LYS A 3 -1.52 15.96 17.82
N THR A 4 -2.68 16.43 18.24
CA THR A 4 -3.87 15.57 18.37
C THR A 4 -4.37 15.17 16.97
N ILE A 5 -5.06 14.04 16.85
CA ILE A 5 -5.57 13.53 15.57
C ILE A 5 -6.39 14.60 14.84
N THR A 6 -7.23 15.34 15.57
CA THR A 6 -8.04 16.42 15.01
C THR A 6 -7.21 17.56 14.42
N GLU A 7 -6.10 17.94 15.07
CA GLU A 7 -5.19 18.96 14.52
C GLU A 7 -4.47 18.49 13.25
N VAL A 8 -4.21 17.18 13.14
CA VAL A 8 -3.62 16.58 11.94
C VAL A 8 -4.65 16.56 10.82
N GLU A 9 -5.87 16.06 11.06
CA GLU A 9 -6.95 16.05 10.08
C GLU A 9 -7.28 17.46 9.57
N THR A 10 -7.39 18.45 10.46
CA THR A 10 -7.62 19.84 10.02
C THR A 10 -6.46 20.37 9.18
N ALA A 11 -5.21 19.99 9.46
CA ALA A 11 -4.07 20.42 8.65
C ALA A 11 -4.09 19.76 7.26
N ILE A 12 -4.48 18.48 7.20
CA ILE A 12 -4.68 17.74 5.95
C ILE A 12 -5.79 18.39 5.12
N GLU A 13 -6.97 18.62 5.70
CA GLU A 13 -8.12 19.21 4.99
C GLU A 13 -7.78 20.58 4.39
N ASN A 14 -7.09 21.44 5.15
CA ASN A 14 -6.64 22.74 4.63
C ASN A 14 -5.66 22.56 3.47
N ARG A 15 -4.68 21.66 3.61
CA ARG A 15 -3.66 21.45 2.58
C ARG A 15 -4.21 20.83 1.31
N ILE A 16 -5.16 19.90 1.42
CA ILE A 16 -5.90 19.34 0.29
C ILE A 16 -6.69 20.46 -0.40
N ALA A 17 -7.46 21.26 0.35
CA ALA A 17 -8.25 22.35 -0.23
C ALA A 17 -7.41 23.43 -0.93
N GLU A 18 -6.23 23.77 -0.37
CA GLU A 18 -5.29 24.71 -1.01
C GLU A 18 -4.72 24.14 -2.32
N LEU A 19 -4.42 22.84 -2.35
CA LEU A 19 -3.90 22.18 -3.56
C LEU A 19 -4.99 21.95 -4.60
N GLU A 20 -6.22 21.64 -4.20
CA GLU A 20 -7.38 21.48 -5.08
C GLU A 20 -7.78 22.78 -5.81
N GLU A 21 -7.30 23.95 -5.35
CA GLU A 21 -7.48 25.21 -6.09
C GLU A 21 -6.62 25.26 -7.37
N GLU A 22 -5.45 24.61 -7.39
CA GLU A 22 -4.51 24.61 -8.52
C GLU A 22 -4.44 23.27 -9.26
N TYR A 23 -4.68 22.14 -8.59
CA TYR A 23 -4.54 20.79 -9.10
C TYR A 23 -5.78 19.96 -8.83
N GLU A 24 -6.26 19.18 -9.80
CA GLU A 24 -7.27 18.15 -9.52
C GLU A 24 -6.57 16.97 -8.86
N LEU A 25 -6.74 16.80 -7.55
CA LEU A 25 -6.14 15.70 -6.80
C LEU A 25 -7.00 14.45 -6.92
N ASP A 26 -6.37 13.31 -7.25
CA ASP A 26 -7.03 12.02 -7.19
C ASP A 26 -6.97 11.42 -5.77
N ILE A 27 -7.53 10.22 -5.59
CA ILE A 27 -7.55 9.55 -4.28
C ILE A 27 -6.12 9.24 -3.81
N TYR A 28 -5.20 8.92 -4.73
CA TYR A 28 -3.81 8.61 -4.40
C TYR A 28 -3.06 9.86 -3.94
N ASP A 29 -3.22 10.98 -4.64
CA ASP A 29 -2.62 12.26 -4.28
C ASP A 29 -3.07 12.72 -2.88
N ARG A 30 -4.38 12.58 -2.62
CA ARG A 30 -4.96 12.91 -1.30
C ARG A 30 -4.40 12.00 -0.21
N ASN A 31 -4.21 10.71 -0.49
CA ASN A 31 -3.64 9.77 0.47
C ASN A 31 -2.16 10.05 0.78
N ASP A 32 -1.37 10.44 -0.22
CA ASP A 32 0.04 10.84 -0.02
C ASP A 32 0.16 12.07 0.89
N ILE A 33 -0.70 13.07 0.67
CA ILE A 33 -0.78 14.27 1.53
C ILE A 33 -1.16 13.89 2.97
N ARG A 34 -2.14 13.00 3.14
CA ARG A 34 -2.55 12.47 4.46
C ARG A 34 -1.38 11.80 5.16
N GLU A 35 -0.71 10.87 4.50
CA GLU A 35 0.40 10.12 5.07
C GLU A 35 1.56 11.04 5.47
N GLU A 36 1.91 12.02 4.63
CA GLU A 36 2.97 12.99 4.94
C GLU A 36 2.67 13.77 6.23
N GLU A 37 1.45 14.29 6.40
CA GLU A 37 1.08 15.06 7.60
C GLU A 37 1.01 14.18 8.85
N TYR A 38 0.54 12.93 8.74
CA TYR A 38 0.58 11.96 9.84
C TYR A 38 2.02 11.62 10.26
N GLN A 39 2.91 11.35 9.30
CA GLN A 39 4.32 11.09 9.58
C GLN A 39 5.00 12.29 10.25
N LYS A 40 4.70 13.50 9.77
CA LYS A 40 5.18 14.76 10.35
C LYS A 40 4.67 14.98 11.77
N ALA A 41 3.47 14.50 12.09
CA ALA A 41 2.93 14.47 13.45
C ALA A 41 3.51 13.33 14.33
N GLY A 42 4.38 12.50 13.78
CA GLY A 42 5.07 11.40 14.47
C GLY A 42 4.30 10.09 14.48
N TRP A 43 3.34 9.92 13.58
CA TRP A 43 2.67 8.65 13.32
C TRP A 43 3.47 7.82 12.31
N ARG A 44 3.26 6.50 12.29
CA ARG A 44 3.93 5.62 11.32
C ARG A 44 3.27 5.69 9.95
N HIS A 45 1.95 5.65 9.92
CA HIS A 45 1.10 5.71 8.72
C HIS A 45 -0.22 6.42 9.08
N ASP A 46 -0.97 6.79 8.05
CA ASP A 46 -2.35 7.29 8.20
C ASP A 46 -3.26 6.16 8.72
N PRO A 47 -3.88 6.32 9.90
CA PRO A 47 -4.81 5.34 10.44
C PRO A 47 -6.18 5.32 9.73
N PHE A 48 -6.46 6.29 8.86
CA PHE A 48 -7.72 6.41 8.12
C PHE A 48 -7.46 6.72 6.63
N PRO A 49 -6.79 5.81 5.89
CA PRO A 49 -6.57 6.01 4.46
C PRO A 49 -7.90 6.17 3.75
N GLU A 50 -7.95 7.08 2.79
CA GLU A 50 -9.13 7.26 1.97
C GLU A 50 -9.36 5.97 1.18
N GLU A 51 -10.59 5.44 1.23
CA GLU A 51 -10.96 4.18 0.57
C GLU A 51 -10.73 4.32 -0.95
N LEU A 52 -9.54 3.92 -1.39
CA LEU A 52 -9.32 3.43 -2.74
C LEU A 52 -10.32 2.30 -2.91
N GLU A 53 -11.18 2.35 -3.94
CA GLU A 53 -12.08 1.25 -4.28
C GLU A 53 -11.30 -0.05 -4.15
N GLU A 54 -11.59 -0.79 -3.08
CA GLU A 54 -10.89 -2.00 -2.70
C GLU A 54 -11.27 -3.00 -3.79
N LYS A 55 -10.48 -3.04 -4.85
CA LYS A 55 -10.35 -4.25 -5.62
C LYS A 55 -9.70 -5.20 -4.62
N ASP A 56 -10.56 -5.92 -3.89
CA ASP A 56 -10.26 -7.13 -3.11
C ASP A 56 -9.29 -8.00 -3.93
N GLU A 57 -8.00 -7.69 -3.83
CA GLU A 57 -6.90 -8.59 -4.12
C GLU A 57 -6.32 -8.93 -2.75
N GLU A 58 -7.10 -9.65 -1.94
CA GLU A 58 -6.57 -10.79 -1.20
C GLU A 58 -6.02 -11.82 -2.23
N GLU A 59 -5.06 -11.41 -3.07
CA GLU A 59 -4.12 -12.30 -3.75
C GLU A 59 -2.76 -12.07 -3.07
N GLU A 60 -2.68 -12.42 -1.78
CA GLU A 60 -1.50 -13.13 -1.29
C GLU A 60 -1.46 -14.56 -1.88
N GLU A 61 -1.82 -14.74 -3.16
CA GLU A 61 -1.48 -15.94 -3.92
C GLU A 61 -0.03 -15.79 -4.39
N ASP A 62 0.82 -16.11 -3.43
CA ASP A 62 1.75 -17.18 -3.68
C ASP A 62 2.78 -16.94 -4.80
N TRP A 63 3.73 -16.06 -4.52
CA TRP A 63 5.04 -16.09 -5.17
C TRP A 63 5.88 -17.33 -4.76
N HIS A 64 5.29 -18.50 -4.42
CA HIS A 64 6.05 -19.75 -4.31
C HIS A 64 6.64 -20.07 -5.67
N TYR A 65 7.86 -19.61 -5.85
CA TYR A 65 8.79 -20.16 -6.83
C TYR A 65 8.88 -21.67 -6.60
N HIS A 66 8.09 -22.44 -7.35
CA HIS A 66 8.20 -23.90 -7.31
C HIS A 66 9.56 -24.26 -7.86
N SER A 67 10.42 -24.80 -7.01
CA SER A 67 11.74 -25.29 -7.41
C SER A 67 11.58 -26.26 -8.58
N MET A 68 12.52 -26.23 -9.53
CA MET A 68 12.53 -27.16 -10.66
C MET A 68 12.41 -28.62 -10.20
N GLU A 69 12.92 -28.93 -9.02
CA GLU A 69 12.85 -30.26 -8.40
C GLU A 69 11.41 -30.68 -8.03
N GLU A 70 10.56 -29.74 -7.63
CA GLU A 70 9.16 -29.98 -7.29
C GLU A 70 8.31 -30.19 -8.55
N ARG A 71 8.59 -29.40 -9.59
CA ARG A 71 7.98 -29.58 -10.93
C ARG A 71 8.33 -30.93 -11.55
N LEU A 72 9.56 -31.39 -11.36
CA LEU A 72 10.00 -32.70 -11.85
C LEU A 72 9.31 -33.83 -11.07
N ASN A 73 9.16 -33.69 -9.75
CA ASN A 73 8.50 -34.70 -8.92
C ASN A 73 7.02 -34.89 -9.27
N GLU A 74 6.31 -33.82 -9.65
CA GLU A 74 4.91 -33.89 -10.10
C GLU A 74 4.72 -34.75 -11.37
N VAL A 75 5.66 -34.66 -12.31
CA VAL A 75 5.68 -35.52 -13.51
C VAL A 75 6.40 -36.86 -13.27
N GLY A 76 6.74 -37.17 -12.02
CA GLY A 76 7.45 -38.40 -11.64
C GLY A 76 8.88 -38.49 -12.18
N MET A 77 9.47 -37.36 -12.55
CA MET A 77 10.83 -37.27 -13.07
C MET A 77 11.78 -36.76 -11.98
N SER A 78 13.05 -37.12 -12.09
CA SER A 78 14.12 -36.59 -11.25
C SER A 78 15.19 -35.96 -12.12
N MET A 79 15.94 -34.98 -11.59
CA MET A 79 17.13 -34.47 -12.28
C MET A 79 18.17 -35.57 -12.61
N ARG A 80 18.08 -36.73 -11.96
CA ARG A 80 18.92 -37.92 -12.24
C ARG A 80 18.57 -38.63 -13.54
N ASP A 81 17.40 -38.40 -14.12
CA ASP A 81 16.99 -39.02 -15.40
C ASP A 81 17.65 -38.36 -16.62
N PHE A 82 18.37 -37.24 -16.41
CA PHE A 82 19.01 -36.44 -17.45
C PHE A 82 20.55 -36.62 -17.52
N PHE A 83 21.14 -37.52 -16.71
CA PHE A 83 22.58 -37.86 -16.69
C PHE A 83 22.79 -39.33 -17.01
#